data_AF-A0A7C6P2N1-F1
#
_entry.id   AF-A0A7C6P2N1-F1
#
_cell.length_a   1.000
_cell.length_b   1.000
_cell.length_c   1.000
_cell.angle_alpha   90.00
_cell.angle_beta   90.00
_cell.angle_gamma   90.00
#
_symmetry.space_group_name_H-M   'P 1'
#
loop_
_entity.id
_entity.type
_entity.pdbx_description
1 polymer ?
#
loop_
_entity_poly.entity_id
_entity_poly.type
_entity_poly.pdbx_seq_one_letter_code
_entity_poly.pdbx_strand_id
1 'polypeptide(L)'
;SVLDAVIPLKLSKMFFGELFSKILTNSNKVSSCFQSRFVTKEPDAFVSSKQDDTLFELVNILENNSPKNILESLSGITASKTELRTLERLTSELGLARGVVNVLLYYVLNEKEGTMPSYNYFEKVANEWARKGVKDTKSALLHTKQLKEQPKGGAVKYTSKKTGVRPDWMDQYEEETEAKDKEKQKQEQEYFDNLSEEEKAKLEEKIKKVLG
;
A
#
# COMPACT_ATOMS: atom_id res chain seq x y z
N SER A 1 0.12 2.00 -31.44
CA SER A 1 0.95 2.72 -30.46
C SER A 1 0.08 3.13 -29.30
N VAL A 2 0.50 2.71 -28.12
CA VAL A 2 -0.30 2.59 -26.90
C VAL A 2 -0.47 3.96 -26.25
N LEU A 3 -1.67 4.19 -25.71
CA LEU A 3 -2.10 5.40 -25.03
C LEU A 3 -1.24 5.71 -23.81
N ASP A 4 -0.38 6.73 -23.90
CA ASP A 4 0.18 7.41 -22.74
C ASP A 4 -0.84 8.40 -22.18
N ALA A 5 -1.78 7.90 -21.38
CA ALA A 5 -2.60 8.72 -20.52
C ALA A 5 -1.77 9.15 -19.30
N VAL A 6 -1.09 10.28 -19.43
CA VAL A 6 -0.50 11.03 -18.32
C VAL A 6 -1.66 11.62 -17.51
N ILE A 7 -2.09 10.91 -16.46
CA ILE A 7 -3.06 11.40 -15.48
C ILE A 7 -2.37 12.47 -14.63
N PRO A 8 -2.89 13.72 -14.56
CA PRO A 8 -2.23 14.79 -13.83
C PRO A 8 -2.36 14.60 -12.31
N LEU A 9 -1.21 14.51 -11.65
CA LEU A 9 -0.96 14.56 -10.20
C LEU A 9 -1.38 15.92 -9.59
N LYS A 10 -2.66 16.28 -9.68
CA LYS A 10 -3.21 17.53 -9.13
C LYS A 10 -4.32 17.33 -8.10
N LEU A 11 -4.56 16.11 -7.61
CA LEU A 11 -5.51 15.90 -6.49
C LEU A 11 -4.85 15.91 -5.10
N SER A 12 -3.53 15.82 -4.94
CA SER A 12 -2.95 15.65 -3.59
C SER A 12 -2.84 16.94 -2.74
N LYS A 13 -2.83 18.14 -3.34
CA LYS A 13 -2.56 19.40 -2.60
C LYS A 13 -3.80 20.10 -2.05
N MET A 14 -5.01 19.73 -2.47
CA MET A 14 -6.25 20.45 -2.11
C MET A 14 -7.08 19.80 -1.00
N PHE A 15 -6.83 18.53 -0.66
CA PHE A 15 -7.79 17.75 0.16
C PHE A 15 -7.70 17.96 1.68
N PHE A 16 -6.68 18.63 2.24
CA PHE A 16 -6.74 19.04 3.66
C PHE A 16 -7.44 20.41 3.78
N GLY A 17 -7.08 21.39 2.94
CA GLY A 17 -7.64 22.75 3.03
C GLY A 17 -9.11 22.86 2.65
N GLU A 18 -9.52 22.29 1.51
CA GLU A 18 -10.89 22.45 1.00
C GLU A 18 -11.90 21.58 1.73
N LEU A 19 -11.51 20.36 2.11
CA LEU A 19 -12.42 19.44 2.80
C LEU A 19 -12.74 19.94 4.21
N PHE A 20 -11.73 20.34 4.97
CA PHE A 20 -11.94 20.89 6.30
C PHE A 20 -12.60 22.28 6.24
N SER A 21 -12.31 23.12 5.25
CA SER A 21 -13.07 24.35 4.99
C SER A 21 -14.57 24.08 4.79
N LYS A 22 -14.93 23.06 3.99
CA LYS A 22 -16.34 22.69 3.76
C LYS A 22 -17.02 22.13 5.02
N ILE A 23 -16.30 21.39 5.85
CA ILE A 23 -16.82 20.87 7.12
C ILE A 23 -16.97 22.00 8.17
N LEU A 24 -16.01 22.92 8.24
CA LEU A 24 -15.98 24.05 9.18
C LEU A 24 -16.99 25.17 8.82
N THR A 25 -17.37 25.30 7.55
CA THR A 25 -18.32 26.35 7.10
C THR A 25 -19.79 26.02 7.39
N ASN A 26 -20.13 24.81 7.83
CA ASN A 26 -21.51 24.38 8.11
C ASN A 26 -21.94 24.54 9.59
N SER A 27 -21.22 25.31 10.41
CA SER A 27 -21.56 25.49 11.85
C SER A 27 -21.72 26.95 12.31
N ASN A 28 -21.63 27.94 11.42
CA ASN A 28 -21.79 29.35 11.79
C ASN A 28 -23.24 29.84 11.70
N LYS A 29 -24.09 29.34 12.60
CA LYS A 29 -25.30 30.05 13.07
C LYS A 29 -25.50 29.76 14.55
N VAL A 30 -24.65 30.31 15.40
CA VAL A 30 -24.92 30.41 16.83
C VAL A 30 -25.11 31.89 17.16
N SER A 31 -26.38 32.24 17.37
CA SER A 31 -26.84 33.56 17.79
C SER A 31 -26.19 33.98 19.10
N SER A 32 -25.58 35.16 19.14
CA SER A 32 -25.01 35.74 20.35
C SER A 32 -26.12 36.30 21.25
N CYS A 33 -26.27 35.72 22.44
CA CYS A 33 -26.86 36.42 23.59
C CYS A 33 -25.70 36.96 24.45
N PHE A 34 -25.79 38.23 24.79
CA PHE A 34 -24.81 38.97 25.57
C PHE A 34 -24.58 38.33 26.94
N GLN A 35 -23.32 38.09 27.31
CA GLN A 35 -22.92 37.91 28.71
C GLN A 35 -22.09 39.10 29.18
N SER A 36 -22.36 39.53 30.42
CA SER A 36 -21.71 40.64 31.11
C SER A 36 -20.20 40.45 31.15
N ARG A 37 -19.47 41.36 30.51
CA ARG A 37 -18.00 41.34 30.45
C ARG A 37 -17.43 41.81 31.78
N PHE A 38 -16.85 40.89 32.55
CA PHE A 38 -15.91 41.26 33.61
C PHE A 38 -14.69 41.90 32.95
N VAL A 39 -14.31 43.10 33.39
CA VAL A 39 -13.13 43.84 32.91
C VAL A 39 -12.02 43.70 33.93
N THR A 40 -10.91 43.05 33.54
CA THR A 40 -9.68 42.99 34.34
C THR A 40 -8.94 44.34 34.30
N LYS A 41 -8.21 44.67 35.37
CA LYS A 41 -7.48 45.94 35.50
C LYS A 41 -6.26 46.04 34.58
N GLU A 42 -5.73 44.90 34.17
CA GLU A 42 -4.62 44.82 33.22
C GLU A 42 -5.07 44.02 31.99
N PRO A 43 -4.70 44.45 30.77
CA PRO A 43 -4.98 43.67 29.57
C PRO A 43 -4.16 42.38 29.66
N ASP A 44 -4.82 41.24 29.86
CA ASP A 44 -4.19 39.94 29.69
C ASP A 44 -3.48 39.92 28.34
N ALA A 45 -2.21 39.48 28.30
CA ALA A 45 -1.48 39.36 27.06
C ALA A 45 -2.26 38.41 26.13
N PHE A 46 -2.97 38.97 25.15
CA PHE A 46 -3.77 38.22 24.20
C PHE A 46 -2.84 37.43 23.28
N VAL A 47 -2.41 36.25 23.74
CA VAL A 47 -1.76 35.27 22.88
C VAL A 47 -2.87 34.68 22.01
N SER A 48 -3.13 35.33 20.88
CA SER A 48 -4.06 34.84 19.87
C SER A 48 -3.45 33.63 19.16
N SER A 49 -3.51 32.45 19.75
CA SER A 49 -3.18 31.21 19.04
C SER A 49 -4.39 30.75 18.21
N LYS A 50 -4.78 31.54 17.19
CA LYS A 50 -5.87 31.19 16.27
C LYS A 50 -5.73 29.79 15.64
N GLN A 51 -4.51 29.26 15.60
CA GLN A 51 -4.22 27.90 15.15
C GLN A 51 -4.80 26.83 16.11
N ASP A 52 -4.76 27.08 17.41
CA ASP A 52 -5.26 26.14 18.42
C ASP A 52 -6.78 26.04 18.37
N ASP A 53 -7.48 27.15 18.11
CA ASP A 53 -8.94 27.18 17.96
C ASP A 53 -9.40 26.29 16.80
N THR A 54 -8.76 26.42 15.63
CA THR A 54 -9.08 25.59 14.46
C THR A 54 -8.75 24.12 14.72
N LEU A 55 -7.61 23.82 15.34
CA LEU A 55 -7.23 22.44 15.66
C LEU A 55 -8.22 21.81 16.62
N PHE A 56 -8.65 22.55 17.64
CA PHE A 56 -9.61 22.07 18.62
C PHE A 56 -10.97 21.77 17.98
N GLU A 57 -11.47 22.67 17.13
CA GLU A 57 -12.71 22.45 16.38
C GLU A 57 -12.62 21.19 15.50
N LEU A 58 -11.49 21.01 14.80
CA LEU A 58 -11.23 19.84 13.97
C LEU A 58 -11.23 18.53 14.77
N VAL A 59 -10.56 18.52 15.93
CA VAL A 59 -10.54 17.36 16.83
C VAL A 59 -11.96 17.03 17.29
N ASN A 60 -12.71 18.05 17.70
CA ASN A 60 -14.10 17.87 18.15
C ASN A 60 -15.00 17.32 17.03
N ILE A 61 -14.85 17.80 15.80
CA ILE A 61 -15.57 17.26 14.64
C ILE A 61 -15.21 15.79 14.42
N LEU A 62 -13.92 15.45 14.45
CA LEU A 62 -13.46 14.08 14.22
C LEU A 62 -13.92 13.13 15.32
N GLU A 63 -14.01 13.56 16.57
CA GLU A 63 -14.44 12.70 17.68
C GLU A 63 -15.96 12.46 17.67
N ASN A 64 -16.73 13.47 17.27
CA ASN A 64 -18.20 13.40 17.27
C ASN A 64 -18.80 12.77 16.00
N ASN A 65 -18.08 12.74 14.88
CA ASN A 65 -18.59 12.21 13.60
C ASN A 65 -18.34 10.71 13.42
N SER A 66 -19.29 10.01 12.78
CA SER A 66 -19.16 8.56 12.59
C SER A 66 -18.18 8.27 11.46
N PRO A 67 -17.43 7.15 11.49
CA PRO A 67 -16.53 6.79 10.39
C PRO A 67 -17.26 6.70 9.05
N LYS A 68 -18.52 6.28 9.07
CA LYS A 68 -19.41 6.31 7.90
C LYS A 68 -19.61 7.75 7.39
N ASN A 69 -20.01 8.68 8.25
CA ASN A 69 -20.25 10.08 7.84
C ASN A 69 -18.97 10.70 7.28
N ILE A 70 -17.81 10.39 7.89
CA ILE A 70 -16.52 10.83 7.37
C ILE A 70 -16.26 10.25 5.98
N LEU A 71 -16.46 8.94 5.77
CA LEU A 71 -16.31 8.30 4.45
C LEU A 71 -17.18 8.96 3.38
N GLU A 72 -18.46 9.19 3.69
CA GLU A 72 -19.42 9.82 2.78
C GLU A 72 -19.06 11.29 2.50
N SER A 73 -18.58 12.02 3.51
CA SER A 73 -18.09 13.40 3.34
C SER A 73 -16.83 13.49 2.47
N LEU A 74 -15.96 12.47 2.52
CA LEU A 74 -14.70 12.40 1.77
C LEU A 74 -14.92 12.02 0.31
N SER A 75 -15.77 11.02 0.08
CA SER A 75 -16.06 10.50 -1.25
C SER A 75 -17.13 11.30 -1.99
N GLY A 76 -18.03 11.99 -1.27
CA GLY A 76 -19.21 12.64 -1.83
C GLY A 76 -20.28 11.66 -2.32
N ILE A 77 -20.11 10.36 -2.05
CA ILE A 77 -20.99 9.27 -2.49
C ILE A 77 -21.39 8.47 -1.25
N THR A 78 -22.57 7.84 -1.30
CA THR A 78 -23.02 6.91 -0.27
C THR A 78 -22.12 5.69 -0.17
N ALA A 79 -21.73 5.31 1.04
CA ALA A 79 -20.82 4.19 1.28
C ALA A 79 -21.41 2.84 0.85
N SER A 80 -20.60 2.00 0.20
CA SER A 80 -20.97 0.64 -0.17
C SER A 80 -21.11 -0.28 1.05
N LYS A 81 -21.92 -1.33 0.93
CA LYS A 81 -22.08 -2.35 1.99
C LYS A 81 -20.75 -2.99 2.41
N THR A 82 -19.82 -3.16 1.46
CA THR A 82 -18.48 -3.71 1.73
C THR A 82 -17.62 -2.76 2.56
N GLU A 83 -17.73 -1.47 2.28
CA GLU A 83 -17.01 -0.43 3.01
C GLU A 83 -17.54 -0.29 4.43
N LEU A 84 -18.88 -0.30 4.59
CA LEU A 84 -19.52 -0.27 5.90
C LEU A 84 -19.09 -1.43 6.79
N ARG A 85 -19.03 -2.66 6.25
CA ARG A 85 -18.53 -3.83 6.97
C ARG A 85 -17.08 -3.66 7.41
N THR A 86 -16.25 -3.06 6.57
CA THR A 86 -14.84 -2.81 6.88
C THR A 86 -14.71 -1.77 7.98
N LEU A 87 -15.49 -0.68 7.93
CA LEU A 87 -15.51 0.35 8.97
C LEU A 87 -16.00 -0.19 10.32
N GLU A 88 -17.07 -0.96 10.32
CA GLU A 88 -17.61 -1.61 11.52
C GLU A 88 -16.53 -2.48 12.17
N ARG A 89 -15.87 -3.31 11.37
CA ARG A 89 -14.74 -4.16 11.80
C ARG A 89 -13.59 -3.35 12.38
N LEU A 90 -13.23 -2.21 11.77
CA LEU A 90 -12.18 -1.33 12.28
C LEU A 90 -12.53 -0.76 13.65
N THR A 91 -13.78 -0.35 13.85
CA THR A 91 -14.22 0.21 15.14
C THR A 91 -14.34 -0.85 16.23
N SER A 92 -14.72 -2.08 15.90
CA SER A 92 -14.92 -3.15 16.88
C SER A 92 -13.65 -3.90 17.25
N GLU A 93 -12.76 -4.20 16.28
CA GLU A 93 -11.58 -5.05 16.52
C GLU A 93 -10.37 -4.27 17.02
N LEU A 94 -10.14 -3.03 16.55
CA LEU A 94 -8.90 -2.30 16.87
C LEU A 94 -8.90 -1.60 18.23
N GLY A 95 -10.08 -1.41 18.85
CA GLY A 95 -10.21 -0.70 20.12
C GLY A 95 -9.67 0.75 20.11
N LEU A 96 -9.56 1.35 18.92
CA LEU A 96 -9.09 2.73 18.76
C LEU A 96 -10.21 3.73 19.04
N ALA A 97 -9.83 4.91 19.53
CA ALA A 97 -10.77 6.01 19.67
C ALA A 97 -11.36 6.39 18.29
N ARG A 98 -12.65 6.71 18.27
CA ARG A 98 -13.38 7.08 17.05
C ARG A 98 -12.70 8.19 16.25
N GLY A 99 -12.16 9.21 16.93
CA GLY A 99 -11.41 10.28 16.30
C GLY A 99 -10.15 9.78 15.58
N VAL A 100 -9.41 8.84 16.18
CA VAL A 100 -8.22 8.22 15.56
C VAL A 100 -8.61 7.41 14.33
N VAL A 101 -9.70 6.63 14.38
CA VAL A 101 -10.21 5.89 13.22
C VAL A 101 -10.58 6.83 12.08
N ASN A 102 -11.18 7.98 12.37
CA ASN A 102 -11.54 8.98 11.38
C ASN A 102 -10.30 9.61 10.72
N VAL A 103 -9.26 9.91 11.50
CA VAL A 103 -7.98 10.42 10.97
C VAL A 103 -7.27 9.35 10.13
N LEU A 104 -7.30 8.09 10.58
CA LEU A 104 -6.76 6.95 9.83
C LEU A 104 -7.45 6.78 8.48
N LEU A 105 -8.79 6.86 8.46
CA LEU A 105 -9.57 6.78 7.24
C LEU A 105 -9.20 7.90 6.26
N TYR A 106 -9.12 9.14 6.75
CA TYR A 106 -8.67 10.28 5.97
C TYR A 106 -7.29 10.03 5.35
N TYR A 107 -6.33 9.57 6.16
CA TYR A 107 -4.95 9.34 5.73
C TYR A 107 -4.86 8.31 4.61
N VAL A 108 -5.50 7.15 4.80
CA VAL A 108 -5.44 6.03 3.86
C VAL A 108 -6.08 6.39 2.53
N LEU A 109 -7.23 7.07 2.55
CA LEU A 109 -7.91 7.52 1.33
C LEU A 109 -7.06 8.55 0.57
N ASN A 110 -6.41 9.48 1.29
CA ASN A 110 -5.47 10.41 0.66
C ASN A 110 -4.24 9.70 0.06
N GLU A 111 -3.77 8.61 0.67
CA GLU A 111 -2.63 7.83 0.16
C GLU A 111 -2.99 6.99 -1.07
N LYS A 112 -4.23 6.49 -1.14
CA LYS A 112 -4.73 5.60 -2.22
C LYS A 112 -5.60 6.33 -3.25
N GLU A 113 -5.48 7.65 -3.31
CA GLU A 113 -6.16 8.50 -4.29
C GLU A 113 -7.69 8.26 -4.31
N GLY A 114 -8.29 8.07 -3.13
CA GLY A 114 -9.73 7.86 -2.95
C GLY A 114 -10.18 6.40 -3.02
N THR A 115 -9.28 5.45 -3.34
CA THR A 115 -9.63 4.02 -3.34
C THR A 115 -9.67 3.47 -1.92
N MET A 116 -10.77 2.81 -1.55
CA MET A 116 -10.96 2.20 -0.23
C MET A 116 -10.25 0.81 -0.16
N PRO A 117 -9.19 0.63 0.65
CA PRO A 117 -8.48 -0.64 0.73
C PRO A 117 -9.22 -1.71 1.55
N SER A 118 -8.70 -2.94 1.54
CA SER A 118 -9.20 -3.99 2.45
C SER A 118 -8.84 -3.71 3.91
N TYR A 119 -9.57 -4.35 4.84
CA TYR A 119 -9.34 -4.27 6.29
C TYR A 119 -7.87 -4.48 6.68
N ASN A 120 -7.20 -5.47 6.08
CA ASN A 120 -5.82 -5.83 6.40
C ASN A 120 -4.84 -4.66 6.16
N TYR A 121 -5.15 -3.73 5.26
CA TYR A 121 -4.33 -2.54 5.05
C TYR A 121 -4.45 -1.59 6.24
N PHE A 122 -5.68 -1.28 6.66
CA PHE A 122 -5.94 -0.43 7.81
C PHE A 122 -5.37 -1.02 9.10
N GLU A 123 -5.49 -2.32 9.29
CA GLU A 123 -4.89 -3.02 10.43
C GLU A 123 -3.36 -2.83 10.47
N LYS A 124 -2.67 -2.94 9.32
CA LYS A 124 -1.22 -2.70 9.26
C LYS A 124 -0.86 -1.26 9.64
N VAL A 125 -1.58 -0.28 9.10
CA VAL A 125 -1.32 1.14 9.40
C VAL A 125 -1.65 1.46 10.87
N ALA A 126 -2.76 0.91 11.39
CA ALA A 126 -3.13 1.05 12.80
C ALA A 126 -2.06 0.45 13.73
N ASN A 127 -1.54 -0.73 13.40
CA ASN A 127 -0.44 -1.35 14.14
C ASN A 127 0.85 -0.52 14.07
N GLU A 128 1.14 0.09 12.92
CA GLU A 128 2.27 1.01 12.78
C GLU A 128 2.10 2.25 13.68
N TRP A 129 0.90 2.83 13.71
CA TRP A 129 0.56 3.97 14.58
C TRP A 129 0.65 3.60 16.06
N ALA A 130 0.15 2.43 16.44
CA ALA A 130 0.23 1.92 17.80
C ALA A 130 1.69 1.73 18.26
N ARG A 131 2.56 1.19 17.40
CA ARG A 131 4.01 1.07 17.65
C ARG A 131 4.69 2.43 17.82
N LYS A 132 4.21 3.45 17.12
CA LYS A 132 4.67 4.84 17.24
C LYS A 132 4.03 5.61 18.40
N GLY A 133 3.17 4.96 19.19
CA GLY A 133 2.52 5.57 20.36
C GLY A 133 1.38 6.53 20.03
N VAL A 134 0.85 6.49 18.80
CA VAL A 134 -0.26 7.33 18.36
C VAL A 134 -1.58 6.72 18.88
N LYS A 135 -2.17 7.35 19.90
CA LYS A 135 -3.40 6.87 20.57
C LYS A 135 -4.52 7.90 20.60
N ASP A 136 -4.18 9.18 20.44
CA ASP A 136 -5.10 10.29 20.55
C ASP A 136 -5.35 10.96 19.18
N THR A 137 -6.51 11.57 19.01
CA THR A 137 -6.90 12.25 17.77
C THR A 137 -5.87 13.33 17.39
N LYS A 138 -5.41 14.11 18.37
CA LYS A 138 -4.38 15.16 18.16
C LYS A 138 -3.04 14.56 17.73
N SER A 139 -2.64 13.47 18.39
CA SER A 139 -1.39 12.77 18.05
C SER A 139 -1.43 12.19 16.63
N ALA A 140 -2.59 11.67 16.20
CA ALA A 140 -2.78 11.14 14.85
C ALA A 140 -2.72 12.24 13.79
N LEU A 141 -3.32 13.40 14.04
CA LEU A 141 -3.23 14.58 13.16
C LEU A 141 -1.79 15.09 13.02
N LEU A 142 -1.06 15.18 14.15
CA LEU A 142 0.35 15.57 14.13
C LEU A 142 1.20 14.57 13.35
N HIS A 143 0.99 13.28 13.57
CA HIS A 143 1.69 12.21 12.88
C HIS A 143 1.44 12.23 11.37
N THR A 144 0.19 12.39 10.94
CA THR A 144 -0.15 12.50 9.52
C THR A 144 0.47 13.73 8.86
N LYS A 145 0.52 14.87 9.55
CA LYS A 145 1.22 16.07 9.06
C LYS A 145 2.70 15.79 8.84
N GLN A 146 3.37 15.17 9.82
CA GLN A 146 4.77 14.78 9.71
C GLN A 146 5.02 13.84 8.52
N LEU A 147 4.15 12.84 8.31
CA LEU A 147 4.27 11.91 7.18
C LEU A 147 4.17 12.60 5.82
N LYS A 148 3.38 13.69 5.71
CA LYS A 148 3.27 14.48 4.47
C LYS A 148 4.51 15.33 4.22
N GLU A 149 5.14 15.83 5.28
CA GLU A 149 6.33 16.66 5.21
C GLU A 149 7.59 15.83 4.95
N GLN A 150 7.62 14.57 5.38
CA GLN A 150 8.73 13.68 5.06
C GLN A 150 8.78 13.46 3.54
N PRO A 151 9.92 13.76 2.88
CA PRO A 151 10.09 13.42 1.49
C PRO A 151 9.92 11.91 1.39
N LYS A 152 8.96 11.45 0.58
CA LYS A 152 8.85 10.03 0.22
C LYS A 152 10.19 9.67 -0.41
N GLY A 153 11.10 9.10 0.38
CA GLY A 153 12.46 8.79 -0.04
C GLY A 153 12.36 8.09 -1.38
N GLY A 154 12.91 8.73 -2.42
CA GLY A 154 12.80 8.21 -3.78
C GLY A 154 13.19 6.75 -3.74
N ALA A 155 12.31 5.88 -4.25
CA ALA A 155 12.48 4.44 -4.21
C ALA A 155 13.96 4.14 -4.48
N VAL A 156 14.67 3.60 -3.49
CA VAL A 156 16.04 3.15 -3.69
C VAL A 156 15.89 2.10 -4.78
N LYS A 157 16.20 2.50 -6.02
CA LYS A 157 16.25 1.59 -7.14
C LYS A 157 17.41 0.68 -6.78
N TYR A 158 17.09 -0.46 -6.17
CA TYR A 158 18.00 -1.58 -6.07
C TYR A 158 18.26 -1.98 -7.52
N THR A 159 19.28 -1.35 -8.11
CA THR A 159 19.86 -1.83 -9.34
C THR A 159 20.50 -3.15 -8.94
N SER A 160 19.76 -4.24 -9.12
CA SER A 160 20.36 -5.56 -9.12
C SER A 160 21.32 -5.54 -10.30
N LYS A 161 22.58 -5.15 -10.05
CA LYS A 161 23.67 -5.49 -10.94
C LYS A 161 23.71 -7.00 -10.92
N LYS A 162 23.04 -7.63 -11.88
CA LYS A 162 23.30 -9.02 -12.24
C LYS A 162 24.70 -9.05 -12.82
N THR A 163 25.73 -8.95 -11.99
CA THR A 163 27.03 -9.51 -12.31
C THR A 163 26.83 -11.01 -12.21
N GLY A 164 26.28 -11.60 -13.27
CA GLY A 164 26.18 -13.04 -13.44
C GLY A 164 27.59 -13.58 -13.64
N VAL A 165 28.34 -13.71 -12.54
CA VAL A 165 29.52 -14.55 -12.54
C VAL A 165 28.97 -15.96 -12.63
N ARG A 166 29.09 -16.57 -13.83
CA ARG A 166 28.74 -17.97 -14.03
C ARG A 166 29.56 -18.79 -13.03
N PRO A 167 28.92 -19.61 -12.17
CA PRO A 167 29.66 -20.41 -11.21
C PRO A 167 30.54 -21.45 -11.92
N ASP A 168 31.76 -21.62 -11.42
CA ASP A 168 32.79 -22.53 -11.97
C ASP A 168 32.33 -24.00 -12.02
N TRP A 169 31.40 -24.39 -11.14
CA TRP A 169 30.83 -25.75 -11.13
C TRP A 169 29.97 -26.06 -12.37
N MET A 170 29.50 -25.03 -13.10
CA MET A 170 28.69 -25.22 -14.30
C MET A 170 29.52 -25.78 -15.47
N ASP A 171 30.78 -25.36 -15.58
CA ASP A 171 31.72 -25.88 -16.60
C ASP A 171 32.04 -27.35 -16.35
N GLN A 172 32.32 -27.69 -15.09
CA GLN A 172 32.60 -29.07 -14.67
C GLN A 172 31.43 -30.00 -14.97
N TYR A 173 30.19 -29.53 -14.76
CA TYR A 173 28.99 -30.32 -15.06
C TYR A 173 28.82 -30.59 -16.56
N GLU A 174 29.08 -29.59 -17.42
CA GLU A 174 28.99 -29.73 -18.88
C GLU A 174 30.02 -30.74 -19.40
N GLU A 175 31.28 -30.64 -18.95
CA GLU A 175 32.34 -31.58 -19.30
C GLU A 175 32.02 -33.03 -18.88
N GLU A 176 31.48 -33.21 -17.67
CA GLU A 176 31.06 -34.54 -17.18
C GLU A 176 29.91 -35.12 -18.01
N THR A 177 28.94 -34.31 -18.44
CA THR A 177 27.83 -34.77 -19.27
C THR A 177 28.29 -35.16 -20.67
N GLU A 178 29.16 -34.37 -21.30
CA GLU A 178 29.72 -34.70 -22.62
C GLU A 178 30.58 -35.96 -22.59
N ALA A 179 31.36 -36.16 -21.52
CA ALA A 179 32.17 -37.37 -21.36
C ALA A 179 31.28 -38.62 -21.24
N LYS A 180 30.20 -38.55 -20.45
CA LYS A 180 29.23 -39.64 -20.30
C LYS A 180 28.50 -39.94 -21.61
N ASP A 181 28.14 -38.92 -22.38
CA ASP A 181 27.49 -39.10 -23.68
C ASP A 181 28.42 -39.73 -24.71
N LYS A 182 29.70 -39.34 -24.74
CA LYS A 182 30.73 -39.95 -25.60
C LYS A 182 30.99 -41.41 -25.24
N GLU A 183 31.06 -41.72 -23.94
CA GLU A 183 31.21 -43.10 -23.44
C GLU A 183 30.02 -43.96 -23.85
N LYS A 184 28.79 -43.45 -23.71
CA LYS A 184 27.56 -44.14 -24.08
C LYS A 184 27.47 -44.40 -25.60
N GLN A 185 27.84 -43.41 -26.42
CA GLN A 185 27.90 -43.56 -27.87
C GLN A 185 28.92 -44.62 -28.30
N LYS A 186 30.09 -44.65 -27.63
CA LYS A 186 31.13 -45.63 -27.93
C LYS A 186 30.70 -47.06 -27.56
N GLN A 187 30.04 -47.24 -26.43
CA GLN A 187 29.48 -48.53 -26.01
C GLN A 187 28.36 -49.00 -26.96
N GLU A 188 27.50 -48.09 -27.43
CA GLU A 188 26.44 -48.41 -28.40
C GLU A 188 27.01 -48.80 -29.77
N GLN A 189 28.07 -48.11 -30.23
CA GLN A 189 28.78 -48.45 -31.46
C GLN A 189 29.47 -49.82 -31.36
N GLU A 190 30.20 -50.08 -30.28
CA GLU A 190 30.86 -51.36 -30.05
C GLU A 190 29.85 -52.53 -29.93
N TYR A 191 28.68 -52.28 -29.33
CA TYR A 191 27.58 -53.24 -29.32
C TYR A 191 27.07 -53.50 -30.74
N PHE A 192 26.81 -52.46 -31.53
CA PHE A 192 26.31 -52.59 -32.90
C PHE A 192 27.30 -53.30 -33.82
N ASP A 193 28.60 -53.03 -33.69
CA ASP A 193 29.64 -53.64 -34.52
C ASP A 193 29.75 -55.16 -34.27
N ASN A 194 29.55 -55.60 -33.02
CA ASN A 194 29.60 -57.00 -32.60
C ASN A 194 28.32 -57.82 -32.91
N LEU A 195 27.23 -57.21 -33.41
CA LEU A 195 26.00 -57.93 -33.78
C LEU A 195 26.15 -58.73 -35.08
N SER A 196 25.50 -59.89 -35.14
CA SER A 196 25.43 -60.73 -36.35
C SER A 196 24.63 -60.05 -37.47
N GLU A 197 24.94 -60.36 -38.73
CA GLU A 197 24.27 -59.80 -39.91
C GLU A 197 22.75 -60.06 -39.89
N GLU A 198 22.32 -61.21 -39.36
CA GLU A 198 20.90 -61.58 -39.22
C GLU A 198 20.16 -60.67 -38.22
N GLU A 199 20.83 -60.28 -37.13
CA GLU A 199 20.26 -59.43 -36.08
C GLU A 199 20.18 -57.98 -36.53
N LYS A 200 21.18 -57.53 -37.29
CA LYS A 200 21.23 -56.21 -37.94
C LYS A 200 20.07 -56.02 -38.92
N ALA A 201 19.84 -56.99 -39.81
CA ALA A 201 18.73 -56.95 -40.77
C ALA A 201 17.35 -56.88 -40.08
N LYS A 202 17.17 -57.63 -38.99
CA LYS A 202 15.92 -57.64 -38.21
C LYS A 202 15.68 -56.32 -37.47
N LEU A 203 16.75 -55.68 -37.00
CA LEU A 203 16.70 -54.34 -36.40
C LEU A 203 16.33 -53.28 -37.43
N GLU A 204 16.96 -53.28 -38.60
CA GLU A 204 16.67 -52.35 -39.69
C GLU A 204 15.23 -52.47 -40.18
N GLU A 205 14.71 -53.69 -40.33
CA GLU A 205 13.30 -53.92 -40.68
C GLU A 205 12.36 -53.35 -39.61
N LYS A 206 12.70 -53.54 -38.33
CA LYS A 206 11.91 -53.02 -37.21
C LYS A 206 11.96 -51.50 -37.14
N ILE A 207 13.10 -50.88 -37.42
CA ILE A 207 13.25 -49.41 -37.50
C ILE A 207 12.42 -48.87 -38.67
N LYS A 208 12.49 -49.51 -39.84
CA LYS A 208 11.71 -49.13 -41.02
C LYS A 208 10.20 -49.22 -40.78
N LYS A 209 9.75 -50.18 -39.95
CA LYS A 209 8.34 -50.32 -39.55
C LYS A 209 7.88 -49.31 -38.49
N VAL A 210 8.80 -48.73 -37.73
CA VAL A 210 8.51 -47.71 -36.70
C VAL A 210 8.55 -46.30 -37.29
N LEU A 211 9.44 -46.05 -38.26
CA LEU A 211 9.63 -44.74 -38.89
C LEU A 211 8.88 -44.55 -40.22
N GLY A 212 8.47 -45.63 -40.89
CA GLY A 212 7.65 -45.61 -42.10
C GLY A 212 6.20 -45.98 -41.80
#